data_AF-A0A5J6VR04-F1
#
_entry.id   AF-A0A5J6VR04-F1
#
_cell.length_a   1.000
_cell.length_b   1.000
_cell.length_c   1.000
_cell.angle_alpha   90.00
_cell.angle_beta   90.00
_cell.angle_gamma   90.00
#
_symmetry.space_group_name_H-M   'P 1'
#
loop_
_entity.id
_entity.type
_entity.pdbx_description
1 polymer ?
#
loop_
_entity_poly.entity_id
_entity_poly.type
_entity_poly.pdbx_seq_one_letter_code
_entity_poly.pdbx_strand_id
1 'polypeptide(L)'
;MDDQQIDLASVALDIGKRLASQSEASGTVKEAEKPLQTHEPKPTDTNTNTNTKGKGKVLMWPLEVAVQPTELSRCGLIRLLPKTRRRIVKNELVEHRSDIKLFFTGEELNVQDETVWLAVLRLCRGKPLGERVQFTFPQLLSELRMTDTGGKKGSRRLILARLERLSIAHIKVELNRKNSKSLITTGLMKFGIEEETGKMYVRLDPDGAILFDNLAYQNWEIRLSLKSDIAVRMLDYICGHQAGKPHSQKVENLRLWFGYAGRTDKFRTAALAALKELQAAGVVREAGGDKVALRWIRN
;
A
#
# COMPACT_ATOMS: atom_id res chain seq x y z
N MET A 1 -14.44 -24.90 26.91
CA MET A 1 -14.26 -24.96 25.46
C MET A 1 -13.14 -23.99 25.15
N ASP A 2 -12.01 -24.56 24.76
CA ASP A 2 -10.68 -23.97 24.83
C ASP A 2 -10.48 -22.92 23.72
N ASP A 3 -10.33 -21.66 24.12
CA ASP A 3 -9.98 -20.55 23.24
C ASP A 3 -8.49 -20.71 22.89
N GLN A 4 -8.20 -21.26 21.71
CA GLN A 4 -6.85 -21.28 21.17
C GLN A 4 -6.40 -19.85 20.85
N GLN A 5 -5.85 -19.19 21.86
CA GLN A 5 -5.06 -17.98 21.72
C GLN A 5 -3.89 -18.29 20.78
N ILE A 6 -3.95 -17.79 19.55
CA ILE A 6 -2.83 -17.91 18.62
C ILE A 6 -1.69 -17.08 19.19
N ASP A 7 -0.60 -17.77 19.51
CA ASP A 7 0.66 -17.14 19.82
C ASP A 7 1.22 -16.45 18.56
N LEU A 8 1.09 -15.13 18.52
CA LEU A 8 1.62 -14.30 17.44
C LEU A 8 3.14 -14.44 17.31
N ALA A 9 3.86 -14.78 18.39
CA ALA A 9 5.29 -15.04 18.35
C ALA A 9 5.59 -16.34 17.59
N SER A 10 4.82 -17.42 17.82
CA SER A 10 4.97 -18.67 17.05
C SER A 10 4.74 -18.49 15.55
N VAL A 11 3.78 -17.64 15.15
CA VAL A 11 3.49 -17.34 13.74
C VAL A 11 4.59 -16.47 13.14
N ALA A 12 5.06 -15.46 13.87
CA ALA A 12 6.19 -14.62 13.44
C ALA A 12 7.50 -15.42 13.31
N LEU A 13 7.74 -16.37 14.21
CA LEU A 13 8.91 -17.24 14.22
C LEU A 13 8.91 -18.24 13.06
N ASP A 14 7.77 -18.86 12.76
CA ASP A 14 7.62 -19.77 11.61
C ASP A 14 7.82 -19.03 10.28
N ILE A 15 7.45 -17.76 10.23
CA ILE A 15 7.60 -16.91 9.05
C ILE A 15 9.04 -16.36 8.94
N GLY A 16 9.67 -15.96 10.05
CA GLY A 16 11.08 -15.59 10.09
C GLY A 16 12.00 -16.69 9.58
N LYS A 17 11.72 -17.96 9.95
CA LYS A 17 12.42 -19.14 9.44
C LYS A 17 12.25 -19.35 7.93
N ARG A 18 11.07 -19.03 7.38
CA ARG A 18 10.82 -19.09 5.92
C ARG A 18 11.51 -17.97 5.16
N LEU A 19 11.67 -16.80 5.76
CA LEU A 19 12.41 -15.68 5.16
C LEU A 19 13.93 -15.94 5.15
N ALA A 20 14.46 -16.54 6.22
CA ALA A 20 15.86 -16.97 6.28
C ALA A 20 16.19 -18.05 5.23
N SER A 21 15.32 -19.05 5.07
CA SER A 21 15.52 -20.10 4.05
C SER A 21 15.37 -19.60 2.61
N GLN A 22 14.65 -18.49 2.39
CA GLN A 22 14.58 -17.83 1.07
C GLN A 22 15.82 -16.98 0.76
N SER A 23 16.53 -16.45 1.77
CA SER A 23 17.81 -15.76 1.54
C SER A 23 18.95 -16.72 1.22
N GLU A 24 18.91 -17.94 1.78
CA GLU A 24 19.92 -18.98 1.53
C GLU A 24 19.80 -19.61 0.13
N ALA A 25 18.63 -19.56 -0.51
CA ALA A 25 18.40 -20.05 -1.87
C ALA A 25 18.95 -19.13 -2.98
N SER A 26 19.47 -17.94 -2.63
CA SER A 26 20.10 -17.01 -3.57
C SER A 26 21.61 -16.96 -3.30
N GLY A 27 22.31 -17.99 -3.76
CA GLY A 27 23.74 -18.17 -3.53
C GLY A 27 24.64 -16.99 -3.94
N THR A 28 25.42 -16.54 -2.94
CA THR A 28 26.86 -16.22 -2.92
C THR A 28 27.40 -15.04 -3.73
N VAL A 29 27.73 -13.96 -3.01
CA VAL A 29 28.91 -13.12 -3.27
C VAL A 29 29.79 -13.17 -2.02
N LYS A 30 31.02 -13.67 -2.17
CA LYS A 30 32.08 -13.56 -1.17
C LYS A 30 32.64 -12.15 -1.23
N GLU A 31 32.75 -11.46 -0.10
CA GLU A 31 33.64 -10.31 -0.01
C GLU A 31 34.33 -10.23 1.35
N ALA A 32 35.59 -9.81 1.28
CA ALA A 32 36.68 -10.07 2.21
C ALA A 32 36.65 -9.17 3.44
N GLU A 33 37.10 -9.72 4.56
CA GLU A 33 37.39 -9.00 5.80
C GLU A 33 38.61 -8.08 5.64
N LYS A 34 38.53 -6.86 6.17
CA LYS A 34 39.69 -6.08 6.62
C LYS A 34 39.37 -5.30 7.90
N PRO A 35 40.36 -5.12 8.79
CA PRO A 35 40.12 -5.04 10.23
C PRO A 35 39.81 -3.64 10.79
N LEU A 36 39.14 -3.70 11.94
CA LEU A 36 38.75 -2.64 12.87
C LEU A 36 39.97 -1.79 13.31
N GLN A 37 39.83 -0.46 13.27
CA GLN A 37 40.68 0.44 14.06
C GLN A 37 39.82 1.23 15.04
N THR A 38 40.21 1.08 16.30
CA THR A 38 39.66 1.70 17.51
C THR A 38 40.28 3.07 17.72
N HIS A 39 39.45 4.09 17.99
CA HIS A 39 39.90 5.29 18.67
C HIS A 39 38.82 5.80 19.63
N GLU A 40 39.16 5.81 20.91
CA GLU A 40 38.46 6.50 22.00
C GLU A 40 39.21 7.81 22.40
N PRO A 41 38.56 8.74 23.15
CA PRO A 41 38.52 10.17 22.79
C PRO A 41 39.22 11.13 23.78
N LYS A 42 39.39 12.42 23.41
CA LYS A 42 39.40 13.62 24.30
C LYS A 42 39.71 14.94 23.53
N PRO A 43 39.54 16.16 24.11
CA PRO A 43 38.37 16.75 24.79
C PRO A 43 37.91 18.10 24.15
N THR A 44 36.67 18.47 24.48
CA THR A 44 36.03 19.80 24.59
C THR A 44 36.63 21.02 23.88
N ASP A 45 35.82 21.64 23.01
CA ASP A 45 35.55 23.08 23.15
C ASP A 45 34.11 23.45 22.78
N THR A 46 33.59 24.34 23.61
CA THR A 46 32.22 24.80 23.77
C THR A 46 31.68 25.48 22.52
N ASN A 47 30.57 24.97 21.96
CA ASN A 47 29.56 25.86 21.39
C ASN A 47 28.19 25.20 21.39
N THR A 48 27.31 25.71 22.25
CA THR A 48 25.88 25.44 22.25
C THR A 48 25.29 25.84 20.91
N ASN A 49 25.00 24.85 20.06
CA ASN A 49 24.05 25.03 18.98
C ASN A 49 23.06 23.87 19.02
N THR A 50 21.82 24.19 19.35
CA THR A 50 20.71 23.26 19.54
C THR A 50 20.44 22.49 18.26
N ASN A 51 20.89 21.24 18.24
CA ASN A 51 20.67 20.27 17.17
C ASN A 51 19.18 19.89 17.10
N THR A 52 18.40 20.60 16.29
CA THR A 52 17.03 20.21 15.95
C THR A 52 17.11 19.05 14.95
N LYS A 53 17.11 17.82 15.44
CA LYS A 53 16.87 16.62 14.62
C LYS A 53 15.58 16.83 13.83
N GLY A 54 15.72 16.91 12.50
CA GLY A 54 14.62 17.20 11.57
C GLY A 54 13.50 16.17 11.72
N LYS A 55 12.34 16.62 12.21
CA LYS A 55 11.13 15.80 12.27
C LYS A 55 10.69 15.50 10.83
N GLY A 56 10.45 14.23 10.51
CA GLY A 56 9.99 13.81 9.18
C GLY A 56 8.67 14.49 8.79
N LYS A 57 8.33 14.49 7.48
CA LYS A 57 7.09 15.10 6.98
C LYS A 57 5.88 14.51 7.71
N VAL A 58 5.09 15.37 8.36
CA VAL A 58 3.82 14.98 9.01
C VAL A 58 2.73 14.98 7.96
N LEU A 59 1.98 13.89 7.86
CA LEU A 59 0.89 13.76 6.91
C LEU A 59 -0.46 13.84 7.63
N MET A 60 -1.36 14.70 7.14
CA MET A 60 -2.66 14.97 7.77
C MET A 60 -3.78 15.00 6.73
N TRP A 61 -4.94 14.45 7.08
CA TRP A 61 -6.16 14.41 6.26
C TRP A 61 -7.42 14.33 7.16
N PRO A 62 -8.65 14.43 6.67
CA PRO A 62 -9.85 14.17 7.48
C PRO A 62 -9.91 12.73 8.05
N LEU A 63 -10.62 12.50 9.16
CA LEU A 63 -10.67 11.17 9.78
C LEU A 63 -11.53 10.18 8.98
N GLU A 64 -12.41 10.67 8.12
CA GLU A 64 -13.42 9.91 7.40
C GLU A 64 -12.89 9.34 6.08
N VAL A 65 -11.66 9.70 5.71
CA VAL A 65 -11.08 9.38 4.39
C VAL A 65 -9.82 8.52 4.50
N ALA A 66 -9.66 7.57 3.59
CA ALA A 66 -8.35 7.05 3.26
C ALA A 66 -7.72 7.95 2.19
N VAL A 67 -6.39 8.01 2.18
CA VAL A 67 -5.63 8.71 1.16
C VAL A 67 -4.59 7.79 0.56
N GLN A 68 -4.29 8.03 -0.71
CA GLN A 68 -3.14 7.43 -1.40
C GLN A 68 -2.53 8.44 -2.36
N PRO A 69 -1.24 8.31 -2.71
CA PRO A 69 -0.64 9.09 -3.78
C PRO A 69 -1.46 8.99 -5.08
N THR A 70 -1.85 10.14 -5.64
CA THR A 70 -2.71 10.23 -6.84
C THR A 70 -2.11 9.52 -8.05
N GLU A 71 -0.79 9.52 -8.18
CA GLU A 71 -0.10 8.82 -9.25
C GLU A 71 -0.26 7.31 -9.10
N LEU A 72 -0.11 6.76 -7.88
CA LEU A 72 -0.23 5.33 -7.61
C LEU A 72 -1.65 4.79 -7.75
N SER A 73 -2.67 5.59 -7.42
CA SER A 73 -4.09 5.17 -7.52
C SER A 73 -4.52 4.85 -8.96
N ARG A 74 -3.79 5.39 -9.94
CA ARG A 74 -4.01 5.23 -11.37
C ARG A 74 -3.02 4.27 -12.04
N CYS A 75 -2.19 3.57 -11.27
CA CYS A 75 -1.18 2.62 -11.77
C CYS A 75 -1.63 1.17 -11.58
N GLY A 76 -0.95 0.27 -12.29
CA GLY A 76 -1.09 -1.18 -12.14
C GLY A 76 -0.42 -1.81 -10.91
N LEU A 77 -0.02 -1.02 -9.90
CA LEU A 77 0.64 -1.51 -8.68
C LEU A 77 -0.25 -2.49 -7.91
N ILE A 78 -1.54 -2.15 -7.83
CA ILE A 78 -2.56 -2.97 -7.20
C ILE A 78 -3.35 -3.67 -8.30
N ARG A 79 -3.37 -5.00 -8.28
CA ARG A 79 -3.94 -5.81 -9.36
C ARG A 79 -5.16 -6.62 -8.90
N LEU A 80 -6.05 -6.90 -9.84
CA LEU A 80 -7.14 -7.85 -9.70
C LEU A 80 -6.61 -9.28 -9.89
N LEU A 81 -5.85 -9.75 -8.90
CA LEU A 81 -5.19 -11.06 -8.94
C LEU A 81 -6.19 -12.22 -8.75
N PRO A 82 -5.99 -13.36 -9.43
CA PRO A 82 -6.70 -14.59 -9.11
C PRO A 82 -6.32 -15.08 -7.70
N LYS A 83 -7.24 -15.78 -7.03
CA LYS A 83 -7.10 -16.21 -5.63
C LYS A 83 -5.94 -17.19 -5.35
N THR A 84 -5.37 -17.81 -6.38
CA THR A 84 -4.56 -19.04 -6.23
C THR A 84 -3.06 -18.86 -6.46
N ARG A 85 -2.58 -17.80 -7.14
CA ARG A 85 -1.15 -17.63 -7.41
C ARG A 85 -0.77 -16.16 -7.51
N ARG A 86 0.27 -15.77 -6.76
CA ARG A 86 0.93 -14.47 -6.81
C ARG A 86 2.35 -14.67 -7.32
N ARG A 87 2.84 -13.77 -8.15
CA ARG A 87 4.25 -13.76 -8.56
C ARG A 87 5.06 -12.95 -7.55
N ILE A 88 6.32 -13.34 -7.40
CA ILE A 88 7.35 -12.47 -6.83
C ILE A 88 8.09 -11.88 -8.02
N VAL A 89 8.16 -10.55 -8.09
CA VAL A 89 8.75 -9.83 -9.21
C VAL A 89 9.90 -8.96 -8.72
N LYS A 90 10.88 -8.72 -9.59
CA LYS A 90 12.06 -7.90 -9.30
C LYS A 90 12.23 -6.86 -10.40
N ASN A 91 12.11 -5.59 -10.04
CA ASN A 91 12.25 -4.44 -10.95
C ASN A 91 11.35 -4.55 -12.20
N GLU A 92 10.12 -5.06 -12.04
CA GLU A 92 9.15 -5.19 -13.12
C GLU A 92 8.55 -3.81 -13.43
N LEU A 93 8.50 -3.41 -14.70
CA LEU A 93 7.83 -2.19 -15.13
C LEU A 93 6.31 -2.38 -14.99
N VAL A 94 5.72 -1.65 -14.05
CA VAL A 94 4.29 -1.72 -13.73
C VAL A 94 3.48 -0.67 -14.46
N GLU A 95 4.03 0.54 -14.61
CA GLU A 95 3.34 1.64 -15.28
C GLU A 95 4.34 2.53 -16.04
N HIS A 96 3.89 3.04 -17.19
CA HIS A 96 4.61 4.05 -17.96
C HIS A 96 3.63 5.05 -18.57
N ARG A 97 3.45 6.17 -17.87
CA ARG A 97 2.64 7.31 -18.27
C ARG A 97 3.50 8.58 -18.26
N SER A 98 3.03 9.64 -18.90
CA SER A 98 3.77 10.90 -19.04
C SER A 98 4.20 11.53 -17.70
N ASP A 99 3.43 11.30 -16.63
CA ASP A 99 3.65 11.81 -15.29
C ASP A 99 4.37 10.83 -14.35
N ILE A 100 4.40 9.53 -14.67
CA ILE A 100 4.98 8.49 -13.82
C ILE A 100 5.54 7.30 -14.61
N LYS A 101 6.74 6.85 -14.23
CA LYS A 101 7.25 5.52 -14.57
C LYS A 101 7.50 4.75 -13.29
N LEU A 102 6.84 3.61 -13.14
CA LEU A 102 6.81 2.84 -11.90
C LEU A 102 7.38 1.44 -12.12
N PHE A 103 8.41 1.10 -11.34
CA PHE A 103 8.92 -0.26 -11.22
C PHE A 103 8.60 -0.82 -9.84
N PHE A 104 8.33 -2.12 -9.78
CA PHE A 104 7.98 -2.82 -8.55
C PHE A 104 8.90 -4.02 -8.30
N THR A 105 9.25 -4.20 -7.03
CA THR A 105 9.93 -5.39 -6.50
C THR A 105 9.17 -5.86 -5.27
N GLY A 106 8.84 -7.15 -5.23
CA GLY A 106 8.09 -7.77 -4.14
C GLY A 106 7.10 -8.82 -4.63
N GLU A 107 6.27 -9.33 -3.72
CA GLU A 107 5.12 -10.16 -4.08
C GLU A 107 3.99 -9.26 -4.61
N GLU A 108 3.34 -9.66 -5.70
CA GLU A 108 2.23 -8.89 -6.31
C GLU A 108 1.17 -8.51 -5.27
N LEU A 109 0.73 -7.25 -5.30
CA LEU A 109 -0.26 -6.70 -4.39
C LEU A 109 -1.66 -6.72 -5.03
N ASN A 110 -2.66 -7.05 -4.24
CA ASN A 110 -4.06 -6.98 -4.62
C ASN A 110 -4.82 -5.93 -3.82
N VAL A 111 -6.09 -5.74 -4.19
CA VAL A 111 -7.00 -4.76 -3.58
C VAL A 111 -7.09 -4.89 -2.06
N GLN A 112 -7.00 -6.12 -1.56
CA GLN A 112 -7.11 -6.42 -0.15
C GLN A 112 -5.82 -6.10 0.61
N ASP A 113 -4.65 -6.19 -0.05
CA ASP A 113 -3.39 -5.68 0.49
C ASP A 113 -3.41 -4.15 0.56
N GLU A 114 -3.89 -3.49 -0.50
CA GLU A 114 -4.04 -2.04 -0.53
C GLU A 114 -4.97 -1.54 0.58
N THR A 115 -6.12 -2.18 0.81
CA THR A 115 -7.02 -1.80 1.90
C THR A 115 -6.33 -1.89 3.27
N VAL A 116 -5.45 -2.87 3.50
CA VAL A 116 -4.63 -2.92 4.73
C VAL A 116 -3.63 -1.78 4.78
N TRP A 117 -2.95 -1.49 3.67
CA TRP A 117 -2.02 -0.36 3.59
C TRP A 117 -2.72 0.98 3.89
N LEU A 118 -3.91 1.21 3.34
CA LEU A 118 -4.70 2.42 3.59
C LEU A 118 -5.17 2.51 5.05
N ALA A 119 -5.58 1.39 5.67
CA ALA A 119 -5.91 1.35 7.09
C ALA A 119 -4.68 1.71 7.95
N VAL A 120 -3.51 1.17 7.61
CA VAL A 120 -2.24 1.53 8.25
C VAL A 120 -1.92 3.01 8.10
N LEU A 121 -2.05 3.58 6.89
CA LEU A 121 -1.87 5.02 6.68
C LEU A 121 -2.80 5.82 7.59
N ARG A 122 -4.07 5.45 7.68
CA ARG A 122 -5.06 6.12 8.55
C ARG A 122 -4.67 6.09 10.03
N LEU A 123 -4.13 4.97 10.52
CA LEU A 123 -3.59 4.87 11.89
C LEU A 123 -2.30 5.69 12.09
N CYS A 124 -1.52 5.89 11.02
CA CYS A 124 -0.33 6.74 11.02
C CYS A 124 -0.62 8.23 10.78
N ARG A 125 -1.89 8.61 10.60
CA ARG A 125 -2.30 10.01 10.39
C ARG A 125 -1.79 10.92 11.52
N GLY A 126 -1.24 12.07 11.13
CA GLY A 126 -0.68 13.05 12.06
C GLY A 126 0.67 12.64 12.66
N LYS A 127 1.29 11.57 12.17
CA LYS A 127 2.63 11.12 12.57
C LYS A 127 3.67 11.48 11.50
N PRO A 128 4.91 11.80 11.89
CA PRO A 128 6.01 11.97 10.96
C PRO A 128 6.33 10.68 10.18
N LEU A 129 6.61 10.81 8.88
CA LEU A 129 7.24 9.73 8.12
C LEU A 129 8.60 9.35 8.74
N GLY A 130 8.96 8.07 8.67
CA GLY A 130 10.19 7.53 9.24
C GLY A 130 10.14 7.20 10.73
N GLU A 131 9.14 7.65 11.48
CA GLU A 131 8.96 7.26 12.88
C GLU A 131 8.25 5.93 13.04
N ARG A 132 8.51 5.24 14.17
CA ARG A 132 7.76 4.05 14.58
C ARG A 132 6.43 4.50 15.20
N VAL A 133 5.33 4.25 14.51
CA VAL A 133 3.98 4.48 15.02
C VAL A 133 3.49 3.19 15.68
N GLN A 134 3.25 3.23 16.98
CA GLN A 134 2.74 2.09 17.75
C GLN A 134 1.21 2.07 17.75
N PHE A 135 0.65 0.89 17.55
CA PHE A 135 -0.77 0.57 17.74
C PHE A 135 -0.92 -0.95 17.97
N THR A 136 -2.12 -1.40 18.36
CA THR A 136 -2.37 -2.82 18.61
C THR A 136 -2.96 -3.50 17.37
N PHE A 137 -2.79 -4.82 17.27
CA PHE A 137 -3.41 -5.59 16.21
C PHE A 137 -4.96 -5.47 16.20
N PRO A 138 -5.65 -5.49 17.35
CA PRO A 138 -7.09 -5.19 17.41
C PRO A 138 -7.47 -3.81 16.88
N GLN A 139 -6.64 -2.77 17.07
CA GLN A 139 -6.91 -1.45 16.48
C GLN A 139 -6.88 -1.51 14.95
N LEU A 140 -5.95 -2.24 14.35
CA LEU A 140 -5.92 -2.45 12.88
C LEU A 140 -7.13 -3.24 12.39
N LEU A 141 -7.55 -4.28 13.12
CA LEU A 141 -8.76 -5.03 12.77
C LEU A 141 -10.02 -4.19 12.87
N SER A 142 -10.11 -3.34 13.90
CA SER A 142 -11.21 -2.38 14.08
C SER A 142 -11.27 -1.38 12.93
N GLU A 143 -10.13 -0.82 12.52
CA GLU A 143 -10.04 0.10 11.37
C GLU A 143 -10.52 -0.57 10.07
N LEU A 144 -10.26 -1.87 9.92
CA LEU A 144 -10.67 -2.69 8.77
C LEU A 144 -12.10 -3.25 8.89
N ARG A 145 -12.80 -3.03 10.01
CA ARG A 145 -14.11 -3.63 10.32
C ARG A 145 -14.12 -5.15 10.26
N MET A 146 -13.02 -5.77 10.67
CA MET A 146 -12.88 -7.22 10.70
C MET A 146 -13.01 -7.74 12.12
N THR A 147 -13.83 -8.78 12.29
CA THR A 147 -13.89 -9.51 13.56
C THR A 147 -12.56 -10.20 13.81
N ASP A 148 -12.09 -10.12 15.05
CA ASP A 148 -10.90 -10.84 15.48
C ASP A 148 -11.22 -12.33 15.57
N THR A 149 -10.63 -13.11 14.68
CA THR A 149 -10.87 -14.56 14.58
C THR A 149 -9.54 -15.28 14.47
N GLY A 150 -9.43 -16.39 15.21
CA GLY A 150 -8.27 -17.26 15.22
C GLY A 150 -8.32 -18.37 14.14
N GLY A 151 -7.41 -19.33 14.27
CA GLY A 151 -7.28 -20.50 13.41
C GLY A 151 -6.60 -20.30 12.05
N LYS A 152 -6.50 -21.38 11.26
CA LYS A 152 -5.84 -21.42 9.94
C LYS A 152 -6.49 -20.51 8.90
N LYS A 153 -7.66 -19.93 9.10
CA LYS A 153 -8.28 -18.97 8.17
C LYS A 153 -8.71 -17.68 8.88
N GLY A 154 -8.21 -17.45 10.09
CA GLY A 154 -8.56 -16.30 10.90
C GLY A 154 -8.07 -14.97 10.32
N SER A 155 -8.76 -13.90 10.69
CA SER A 155 -8.44 -12.53 10.27
C SER A 155 -7.01 -12.14 10.62
N ARG A 156 -6.50 -12.54 11.79
CA ARG A 156 -5.10 -12.25 12.19
C ARG A 156 -4.08 -12.79 11.19
N ARG A 157 -4.18 -14.06 10.81
CA ARG A 157 -3.25 -14.70 9.85
C ARG A 157 -3.34 -14.05 8.48
N LEU A 158 -4.55 -13.70 8.03
CA LEU A 158 -4.77 -13.03 6.75
C LEU A 158 -4.14 -11.63 6.72
N ILE A 159 -4.30 -10.85 7.80
CA ILE A 159 -3.75 -9.50 7.90
C ILE A 159 -2.23 -9.53 8.05
N LEU A 160 -1.66 -10.44 8.85
CA LEU A 160 -0.20 -10.62 8.94
C LEU A 160 0.43 -10.90 7.58
N ALA A 161 -0.12 -11.85 6.82
CA ALA A 161 0.38 -12.15 5.48
C ALA A 161 0.33 -10.93 4.54
N ARG A 162 -0.65 -10.02 4.71
CA ARG A 162 -0.73 -8.76 3.94
C ARG A 162 0.33 -7.76 4.40
N LEU A 163 0.53 -7.61 5.72
CA LEU A 163 1.57 -6.75 6.29
C LEU A 163 2.97 -7.18 5.85
N GLU A 164 3.23 -8.50 5.80
CA GLU A 164 4.48 -9.07 5.29
C GLU A 164 4.75 -8.68 3.84
N ARG A 165 3.75 -8.87 2.95
CA ARG A 165 3.86 -8.45 1.55
C ARG A 165 4.11 -6.95 1.42
N LEU A 166 3.37 -6.14 2.16
CA LEU A 166 3.57 -4.69 2.19
C LEU A 166 4.95 -4.31 2.74
N SER A 167 5.51 -5.09 3.66
CA SER A 167 6.81 -4.82 4.28
C SER A 167 7.99 -5.04 3.33
N ILE A 168 7.83 -5.91 2.33
CA ILE A 168 8.84 -6.19 1.31
C ILE A 168 8.55 -5.51 -0.04
N ALA A 169 7.39 -4.87 -0.17
CA ALA A 169 7.00 -4.11 -1.33
C ALA A 169 7.89 -2.87 -1.48
N HIS A 170 8.65 -2.82 -2.57
CA HIS A 170 9.54 -1.74 -2.92
C HIS A 170 9.21 -1.19 -4.31
N ILE A 171 9.19 0.13 -4.43
CA ILE A 171 8.94 0.84 -5.68
C ILE A 171 10.13 1.71 -6.06
N LYS A 172 10.41 1.76 -7.36
CA LYS A 172 11.25 2.78 -7.98
C LYS A 172 10.35 3.63 -8.87
N VAL A 173 10.34 4.93 -8.64
CA VAL A 173 9.41 5.86 -9.29
C VAL A 173 10.18 7.00 -9.94
N GLU A 174 10.01 7.15 -11.25
CA GLU A 174 10.35 8.40 -11.95
C GLU A 174 9.07 9.24 -12.00
N LEU A 175 9.04 10.34 -11.24
CA LEU A 175 7.93 11.29 -11.22
C LEU A 175 8.25 12.48 -12.13
N ASN A 176 7.34 12.80 -13.04
CA ASN A 176 7.38 13.98 -13.90
C ASN A 176 6.20 14.89 -13.58
N ARG A 177 6.41 15.84 -12.67
CA ARG A 177 5.44 16.90 -12.36
C ARG A 177 5.78 18.16 -13.14
N LYS A 178 4.83 19.09 -13.26
CA LYS A 178 4.95 20.31 -14.08
C LYS A 178 6.28 21.08 -13.87
N ASN A 179 6.77 21.12 -12.62
CA ASN A 179 7.97 21.88 -12.23
C ASN A 179 9.07 21.02 -11.60
N SER A 180 8.95 19.69 -11.60
CA SER A 180 9.95 18.82 -10.97
C SER A 180 10.01 17.45 -11.63
N LYS A 181 11.24 16.95 -11.77
CA LYS A 181 11.51 15.57 -12.13
C LYS A 181 12.27 14.92 -10.99
N SER A 182 11.83 13.76 -10.54
CA SER A 182 12.44 13.08 -9.40
C SER A 182 12.51 11.59 -9.67
N LEU A 183 13.65 10.99 -9.34
CA LEU A 183 13.80 9.56 -9.26
C LEU A 183 13.88 9.20 -7.77
N ILE A 184 12.97 8.35 -7.31
CA ILE A 184 12.93 7.86 -5.93
C ILE A 184 12.92 6.33 -5.89
N THR A 185 13.50 5.79 -4.84
CA THR A 185 13.40 4.38 -4.46
C THR A 185 12.89 4.33 -3.03
N THR A 186 11.82 3.60 -2.77
CA THR A 186 11.22 3.57 -1.43
C THR A 186 10.42 2.28 -1.22
N GLY A 187 10.34 1.82 0.02
CA GLY A 187 9.40 0.80 0.47
C GLY A 187 8.03 1.39 0.82
N LEU A 188 6.97 0.57 0.80
CA LEU A 188 5.65 1.05 1.23
C LEU A 188 5.55 1.23 2.74
N MET A 189 6.11 0.30 3.52
CA MET A 189 6.17 0.33 4.98
C MET A 189 7.13 -0.73 5.52
N LYS A 190 7.44 -0.65 6.81
CA LYS A 190 7.95 -1.75 7.64
C LYS A 190 7.02 -1.91 8.84
N PHE A 191 6.99 -3.10 9.41
CA PHE A 191 6.27 -3.34 10.66
C PHE A 191 7.05 -4.31 11.56
N GLY A 192 6.68 -4.36 12.83
CA GLY A 192 7.14 -5.37 13.78
C GLY A 192 6.11 -5.53 14.90
N ILE A 193 6.19 -6.65 15.60
CA ILE A 193 5.34 -6.95 16.76
C ILE A 193 6.28 -7.26 17.92
N GLU A 194 6.10 -6.56 19.03
CA GLU A 194 6.82 -6.78 20.28
C GLU A 194 6.24 -8.03 20.95
N GLU A 195 7.07 -9.05 21.18
CA GLU A 195 6.61 -10.33 21.75
C GLU A 195 6.06 -10.18 23.17
N GLU A 196 6.73 -9.37 24.00
CA GLU A 196 6.39 -9.19 25.42
C GLU A 196 5.04 -8.46 25.61
N THR A 197 4.74 -7.50 24.75
CA THR A 197 3.59 -6.60 24.91
C THR A 197 2.46 -6.87 23.91
N GLY A 198 2.74 -7.61 22.84
CA GLY A 198 1.86 -7.77 21.69
C GLY A 198 1.62 -6.47 20.90
N LYS A 199 2.33 -5.38 21.22
CA LYS A 199 2.20 -4.11 20.49
C LYS A 199 2.83 -4.24 19.12
N MET A 200 2.16 -3.69 18.12
CA MET A 200 2.69 -3.58 16.78
C MET A 200 3.23 -2.17 16.57
N TYR A 201 4.31 -2.05 15.82
CA TYR A 201 4.72 -0.77 15.24
C TYR A 201 4.73 -0.86 13.72
N VAL A 202 4.44 0.27 13.09
CA VAL A 202 4.67 0.50 11.66
C VAL A 202 5.62 1.66 11.49
N ARG A 203 6.47 1.60 10.46
CA ARG A 203 7.29 2.70 9.99
C ARG A 203 7.04 2.90 8.50
N LEU A 204 6.53 4.06 8.11
CA LEU A 204 6.46 4.47 6.71
C LEU A 204 7.84 4.97 6.27
N ASP A 205 8.24 4.62 5.05
CA ASP A 205 9.57 4.96 4.55
C ASP A 205 9.67 6.46 4.22
N PRO A 206 10.60 7.22 4.85
CA PRO A 206 10.69 8.67 4.64
C PRO A 206 11.08 9.06 3.21
N ASP A 207 11.77 8.19 2.47
CA ASP A 207 12.16 8.46 1.07
C ASP A 207 10.95 8.56 0.13
N GLY A 208 9.80 8.02 0.54
CA GLY A 208 8.53 8.13 -0.16
C GLY A 208 7.78 9.45 0.06
N ALA A 209 8.31 10.39 0.85
CA ALA A 209 7.59 11.60 1.27
C ALA A 209 7.00 12.44 0.11
N ILE A 210 7.70 12.51 -1.02
CA ILE A 210 7.29 13.24 -2.23
C ILE A 210 6.03 12.65 -2.89
N LEU A 211 5.76 11.35 -2.71
CA LEU A 211 4.54 10.70 -3.21
C LEU A 211 3.30 11.27 -2.53
N PHE A 212 3.43 11.75 -1.28
CA PHE A 212 2.33 12.29 -0.49
C PHE A 212 2.12 13.80 -0.67
N ASP A 213 2.73 14.44 -1.68
CA ASP A 213 2.42 15.84 -2.02
C ASP A 213 1.11 15.99 -2.80
N ASN A 214 0.65 14.91 -3.43
CA ASN A 214 -0.57 14.88 -4.21
C ASN A 214 -1.38 13.65 -3.83
N LEU A 215 -2.55 13.85 -3.23
CA LEU A 215 -3.33 12.78 -2.61
C LEU A 215 -4.69 12.61 -3.30
N ALA A 216 -5.02 11.37 -3.60
CA ALA A 216 -6.37 10.94 -3.93
C ALA A 216 -7.11 10.62 -2.62
N TYR A 217 -8.16 11.37 -2.35
CA TYR A 217 -9.02 11.20 -1.18
C TYR A 217 -10.20 10.28 -1.54
N GLN A 218 -10.45 9.30 -0.67
CA GLN A 218 -11.55 8.36 -0.81
C GLN A 218 -12.27 8.19 0.53
N ASN A 219 -13.60 8.21 0.51
CA ASN A 219 -14.40 7.97 1.71
C ASN A 219 -14.18 6.53 2.19
N TRP A 220 -13.77 6.38 3.45
CA TRP A 220 -13.37 5.08 4.00
C TRP A 220 -14.55 4.12 4.16
N GLU A 221 -15.69 4.66 4.60
CA GLU A 221 -16.96 3.93 4.75
C GLU A 221 -17.41 3.34 3.41
N ILE A 222 -17.39 4.18 2.37
CA ILE A 222 -17.74 3.75 1.02
C ILE A 222 -16.79 2.62 0.61
N ARG A 223 -15.47 2.79 0.71
CA ARG A 223 -14.50 1.76 0.31
C ARG A 223 -14.80 0.41 0.96
N LEU A 224 -15.00 0.38 2.27
CA LEU A 224 -15.25 -0.85 3.02
C LEU A 224 -16.63 -1.46 2.73
N SER A 225 -17.59 -0.68 2.23
CA SER A 225 -18.93 -1.16 1.86
C SER A 225 -19.01 -1.80 0.46
N LEU A 226 -18.01 -1.59 -0.39
CA LEU A 226 -18.03 -2.06 -1.77
C LEU A 226 -17.96 -3.59 -1.86
N LYS A 227 -18.83 -4.16 -2.68
CA LYS A 227 -19.06 -5.62 -2.76
C LYS A 227 -18.00 -6.38 -3.56
N SER A 228 -17.18 -5.68 -4.33
CA SER A 228 -16.22 -6.32 -5.22
C SER A 228 -14.89 -5.57 -5.31
N ASP A 229 -13.81 -6.33 -5.50
CA ASP A 229 -12.47 -5.79 -5.73
C ASP A 229 -12.41 -4.86 -6.97
N ILE A 230 -13.26 -5.10 -7.98
CA ILE A 230 -13.38 -4.23 -9.15
C ILE A 230 -13.99 -2.89 -8.77
N ALA A 231 -15.01 -2.87 -7.91
CA ALA A 231 -15.61 -1.64 -7.42
C ALA A 231 -14.60 -0.82 -6.61
N VAL A 232 -13.83 -1.46 -5.74
CA VAL A 232 -12.76 -0.81 -4.99
C VAL A 232 -11.68 -0.25 -5.92
N ARG A 233 -11.23 -1.00 -6.93
CA ARG A 233 -10.24 -0.47 -7.89
C ARG A 233 -10.78 0.65 -8.76
N MET A 234 -12.07 0.60 -9.12
CA MET A 234 -12.73 1.73 -9.76
C MET A 234 -12.77 2.95 -8.85
N LEU A 235 -13.05 2.80 -7.55
CA LEU A 235 -12.98 3.90 -6.58
C LEU A 235 -11.58 4.54 -6.57
N ASP A 236 -10.52 3.74 -6.46
CA ASP A 236 -9.13 4.24 -6.45
C ASP A 236 -8.78 5.03 -7.72
N TYR A 237 -9.15 4.46 -8.86
CA TYR A 237 -8.92 5.09 -10.16
C TYR A 237 -9.68 6.41 -10.28
N ILE A 238 -10.97 6.42 -9.94
CA ILE A 238 -11.84 7.60 -10.03
C ILE A 238 -11.36 8.70 -9.07
N CYS A 239 -11.05 8.36 -7.82
CA CYS A 239 -10.55 9.32 -6.83
C CYS A 239 -9.19 9.93 -7.19
N GLY A 240 -8.43 9.29 -8.09
CA GLY A 240 -7.20 9.83 -8.68
C GLY A 240 -7.41 10.88 -9.78
N HIS A 241 -8.65 11.08 -10.24
CA HIS A 241 -8.98 12.05 -11.28
C HIS A 241 -9.68 13.29 -10.74
N GLN A 242 -9.58 14.39 -11.50
CA GLN A 242 -10.23 15.66 -11.18
C GLN A 242 -11.76 15.49 -11.06
N ALA A 243 -12.35 16.02 -9.99
CA ALA A 243 -13.79 16.04 -9.77
C ALA A 243 -14.52 16.98 -10.76
N GLY A 244 -15.80 16.73 -11.00
CA GLY A 244 -16.70 17.57 -11.79
C GLY A 244 -16.51 17.53 -13.31
N LYS A 245 -15.42 16.94 -13.83
CA LYS A 245 -15.17 16.82 -15.27
C LYS A 245 -15.63 15.47 -15.82
N PRO A 246 -16.24 15.43 -17.02
CA PRO A 246 -16.46 14.19 -17.75
C PRO A 246 -15.15 13.44 -17.96
N HIS A 247 -15.14 12.19 -17.56
CA HIS A 247 -14.03 11.27 -17.80
C HIS A 247 -14.51 10.13 -18.69
N SER A 248 -13.67 9.71 -19.61
CA SER A 248 -13.93 8.60 -20.52
C SER A 248 -12.66 7.78 -20.71
N GLN A 249 -12.76 6.47 -20.55
CA GLN A 249 -11.62 5.58 -20.70
C GLN A 249 -12.00 4.30 -21.44
N LYS A 250 -11.14 3.88 -22.37
CA LYS A 250 -11.28 2.60 -23.07
C LYS A 250 -11.33 1.45 -22.06
N VAL A 251 -12.30 0.56 -22.23
CA VAL A 251 -12.50 -0.63 -21.39
C VAL A 251 -11.22 -1.47 -21.36
N GLU A 252 -10.56 -1.63 -22.50
CA GLU A 252 -9.33 -2.41 -22.64
C GLU A 252 -8.18 -1.84 -21.81
N ASN A 253 -8.04 -0.51 -21.75
CA ASN A 253 -7.00 0.12 -20.93
C ASN A 253 -7.26 -0.11 -19.44
N LEU A 254 -8.51 0.08 -18.99
CA LEU A 254 -8.87 -0.20 -17.59
C LEU A 254 -8.62 -1.67 -17.23
N ARG A 255 -8.97 -2.60 -18.13
CA ARG A 255 -8.72 -4.04 -17.95
C ARG A 255 -7.25 -4.32 -17.75
N LEU A 256 -6.40 -3.74 -18.61
CA LEU A 256 -4.95 -3.90 -18.57
C LEU A 256 -4.36 -3.31 -17.30
N TRP A 257 -4.68 -2.06 -16.98
CA TRP A 257 -4.17 -1.36 -15.80
C TRP A 257 -4.62 -2.01 -14.49
N PHE A 258 -5.85 -2.51 -14.43
CA PHE A 258 -6.33 -3.22 -13.25
C PHE A 258 -5.78 -4.65 -13.17
N GLY A 259 -5.09 -5.12 -14.20
CA GLY A 259 -4.50 -6.46 -14.25
C GLY A 259 -5.54 -7.57 -14.33
N TYR A 260 -6.71 -7.31 -14.92
CA TYR A 260 -7.77 -8.31 -15.04
C TYR A 260 -7.47 -9.31 -16.16
N ALA A 261 -7.19 -10.56 -15.79
CA ALA A 261 -6.79 -11.62 -16.71
C ALA A 261 -7.93 -12.18 -17.57
N GLY A 262 -9.19 -11.96 -17.19
CA GLY A 262 -10.34 -12.46 -17.93
C GLY A 262 -10.66 -11.68 -19.20
N ARG A 263 -11.68 -12.14 -19.93
CA ARG A 263 -12.14 -11.50 -21.18
C ARG A 263 -12.61 -10.06 -20.97
N THR A 264 -12.38 -9.21 -21.96
CA THR A 264 -12.74 -7.78 -21.92
C THR A 264 -14.24 -7.54 -21.75
N ASP A 265 -15.11 -8.37 -22.33
CA ASP A 265 -16.56 -8.25 -22.17
C ASP A 265 -17.04 -8.58 -20.74
N LYS A 266 -16.40 -9.56 -20.10
CA LYS A 266 -16.64 -9.89 -18.68
C LYS A 266 -16.14 -8.79 -17.76
N PHE A 267 -14.94 -8.27 -18.02
CA PHE A 267 -14.41 -7.10 -17.31
C PHE A 267 -15.36 -5.90 -17.43
N ARG A 268 -15.80 -5.58 -18.65
CA ARG A 268 -16.74 -4.48 -18.92
C ARG A 268 -18.02 -4.61 -18.09
N THR A 269 -18.58 -5.82 -18.06
CA THR A 269 -19.83 -6.09 -17.32
C THR A 269 -19.64 -5.83 -15.83
N ALA A 270 -18.52 -6.31 -15.26
CA ALA A 270 -18.20 -6.09 -13.86
C ALA A 270 -17.86 -4.62 -13.55
N ALA A 271 -17.14 -3.93 -14.44
CA ALA A 271 -16.80 -2.52 -14.29
C ALA A 271 -18.03 -1.60 -14.39
N LEU A 272 -19.01 -1.93 -15.24
CA LEU A 272 -20.30 -1.24 -15.29
C LEU A 272 -21.11 -1.48 -14.01
N ALA A 273 -21.09 -2.69 -13.46
CA ALA A 273 -21.75 -2.96 -12.17
C ALA A 273 -21.08 -2.17 -11.03
N ALA A 274 -19.76 -2.12 -11.00
CA ALA A 274 -18.99 -1.29 -10.10
C ALA A 274 -19.33 0.21 -10.22
N LEU A 275 -19.43 0.74 -11.44
CA LEU A 275 -19.82 2.13 -11.64
C LEU A 275 -21.23 2.44 -11.12
N LYS A 276 -22.18 1.53 -11.29
CA LYS A 276 -23.54 1.66 -10.72
C LYS A 276 -23.51 1.65 -9.19
N GLU A 277 -22.71 0.78 -8.59
CA GLU A 277 -22.50 0.72 -7.14
C GLU A 277 -21.90 2.04 -6.62
N LEU A 278 -20.88 2.58 -7.30
CA LEU A 278 -20.26 3.86 -6.97
C LEU A 278 -21.20 5.05 -7.17
N GLN A 279 -22.09 4.99 -8.16
CA GLN A 279 -23.14 6.00 -8.36
C GLN A 279 -24.14 5.96 -7.21
N ALA A 280 -24.59 4.77 -6.80
CA ALA A 280 -25.48 4.60 -5.65
C ALA A 280 -24.85 5.06 -4.33
N ALA A 281 -23.52 4.90 -4.19
CA ALA A 281 -22.76 5.39 -3.05
C ALA A 281 -22.44 6.90 -3.10
N GLY A 282 -22.82 7.61 -4.16
CA GLY A 282 -22.58 9.05 -4.30
C GLY A 282 -21.14 9.43 -4.64
N VAL A 283 -20.33 8.52 -5.19
CA VAL A 283 -18.95 8.81 -5.64
C VAL A 283 -18.95 9.47 -7.02
N VAL A 284 -19.90 9.09 -7.88
CA VAL A 284 -20.10 9.64 -9.22
C VAL A 284 -21.56 10.05 -9.38
N ARG A 285 -21.83 11.17 -10.06
CA ARG A 285 -23.20 11.58 -10.39
C ARG A 285 -23.71 10.95 -11.68
N GLU A 286 -22.81 10.75 -12.63
CA GLU A 286 -23.09 10.14 -13.93
C GLU A 286 -22.13 8.98 -14.15
N ALA A 287 -22.66 7.87 -14.67
CA ALA A 287 -21.91 6.67 -14.95
C ALA A 287 -22.55 5.91 -16.11
N GLY A 288 -21.73 5.40 -17.02
CA GLY A 288 -22.20 4.62 -18.16
C GLY A 288 -21.05 4.11 -19.02
N GLY A 289 -21.40 3.64 -20.21
CA GLY A 289 -20.41 3.17 -21.16
C GLY A 289 -21.05 2.38 -22.29
N ASP A 290 -20.27 2.21 -23.37
CA ASP A 290 -20.63 1.40 -24.53
C ASP A 290 -19.75 0.15 -24.58
N LYS A 291 -19.53 -0.42 -25.78
CA LYS A 291 -18.64 -1.58 -25.96
C LYS A 291 -17.16 -1.21 -25.90
N VAL A 292 -16.82 0.06 -26.14
CA VAL A 292 -15.45 0.56 -26.31
C VAL A 292 -14.97 1.29 -25.05
N ALA A 293 -15.81 2.14 -24.45
CA ALA A 293 -15.41 3.02 -23.37
C ALA A 293 -16.42 3.06 -22.23
N LEU A 294 -15.90 3.24 -21.02
CA LEU A 294 -16.66 3.62 -19.82
C LEU A 294 -16.54 5.12 -19.61
N ARG A 295 -17.61 5.73 -19.09
CA ARG A 295 -17.71 7.17 -18.86
C ARG A 295 -18.29 7.45 -17.48
N TRP A 296 -17.80 8.47 -16.81
CA TRP A 296 -18.34 8.91 -15.53
C TRP A 296 -18.03 10.39 -15.26
N ILE A 297 -18.76 10.98 -14.31
CA ILE A 297 -18.42 12.26 -13.68
C ILE A 297 -18.33 12.05 -12.18
N ARG A 298 -17.13 12.25 -11.64
CA ARG A 298 -16.86 12.21 -10.20
C ARG A 298 -17.51 13.42 -9.52
N ASN A 299 -18.13 13.20 -8.36
CA ASN A 299 -18.64 14.26 -7.49
C ASN A 299 -17.52 15.12 -6.89
#